data_AF-H9MBM8-F1
#
_entry.id   AF-H9MBM8-F1
#
_cell.length_a   1.000
_cell.length_b   1.000
_cell.length_c   1.000
_cell.angle_alpha   90.00
_cell.angle_beta   90.00
_cell.angle_gamma   90.00
#
_symmetry.space_group_name_H-M   'P 1'
#
loop_
_entity.id
_entity.type
_entity.pdbx_description
1 polymer ?
#
loop_
_entity_poly.entity_id
_entity_poly.type
_entity_poly.pdbx_seq_one_letter_code
_entity_poly.pdbx_strand_id
1 'polypeptide(L)' 'ESSLDYSAIFKDLIRSTPLPMSPLESLASSAVRTANKAKATLIVVLTRGGTTAKLVAKYRPAVPILSVV' A
#
# COMPACT_ATOMS: atom_id res chain seq x y z
N GLU A 1 10.25 2.09 13.48
CA GLU A 1 9.50 2.83 12.45
C GLU A 1 10.22 4.11 11.99
N SER A 2 10.68 5.01 12.88
CA SER A 2 11.22 6.34 12.49
C SER A 2 12.52 6.37 11.67
N SER A 3 13.23 5.25 11.53
CA SER A 3 14.47 5.13 10.74
C SER A 3 14.30 4.41 9.39
N LEU A 4 13.07 4.02 9.03
CA LEU A 4 12.81 3.27 7.81
C LEU A 4 12.61 4.20 6.61
N ASP A 5 13.32 3.93 5.51
CA ASP A 5 13.00 4.53 4.22
C ASP A 5 11.86 3.75 3.54
N TYR A 6 10.63 4.16 3.84
CA TYR A 6 9.43 3.58 3.23
C TYR A 6 9.42 3.69 1.69
N SER A 7 10.11 4.68 1.11
CA SER A 7 10.20 4.81 -0.35
C SER A 7 11.12 3.76 -0.95
N ALA A 8 12.24 3.45 -0.30
CA ALA A 8 13.13 2.36 -0.71
C ALA A 8 12.43 1.00 -0.56
N ILE A 9 11.84 0.74 0.61
CA ILE A 9 11.10 -0.51 0.89
C ILE A 9 9.99 -0.73 -0.14
N PHE A 10 9.20 0.31 -0.44
CA PHE A 10 8.15 0.23 -1.46
C PHE A 10 8.71 -0.13 -2.84
N LYS A 11 9.82 0.50 -3.26
CA LYS A 11 10.45 0.21 -4.56
C LYS A 11 10.92 -1.24 -4.66
N ASP A 12 11.50 -1.77 -3.58
CA ASP A 12 11.97 -3.16 -3.54
C ASP A 12 10.81 -4.17 -3.58
N LEU A 13 9.72 -3.86 -2.88
CA LEU A 13 8.48 -4.67 -2.93
C LEU A 13 7.83 -4.66 -4.31
N ILE A 14 7.84 -3.52 -5.00
CA ILE A 14 7.34 -3.42 -6.39
C ILE A 14 8.20 -4.24 -7.34
N ARG A 15 9.53 -4.17 -7.22
CA ARG A 15 10.47 -4.91 -8.08
C ARG A 15 10.36 -6.43 -7.91
N SER A 16 10.01 -6.90 -6.71
CA SER A 16 9.80 -8.31 -6.41
C SER A 16 8.40 -8.82 -6.72
N THR A 17 7.47 -7.93 -7.11
CA THR A 17 6.09 -8.34 -7.42
C THR A 17 6.01 -8.92 -8.85
N PRO A 18 5.44 -10.13 -9.03
CA PRO A 18 5.27 -10.74 -10.35
C PRO A 18 4.39 -9.90 -11.27
N LEU A 19 4.74 -9.87 -12.55
CA LEU A 19 3.97 -9.24 -13.63
C LEU A 19 3.35 -10.35 -14.51
N PRO A 20 2.09 -10.21 -14.97
CA PRO A 20 1.18 -9.08 -14.74
C PRO A 20 0.55 -9.11 -13.33
N MET A 21 0.32 -7.93 -12.75
CA MET A 21 -0.38 -7.80 -11.47
C MET A 21 -1.88 -8.04 -11.65
N SER A 22 -2.54 -8.56 -10.62
CA SER A 22 -4.01 -8.56 -10.57
C SER A 22 -4.54 -7.12 -10.45
N PRO A 23 -5.79 -6.84 -10.85
CA PRO A 23 -6.37 -5.50 -10.70
C PRO A 23 -6.36 -4.97 -9.26
N LEU A 24 -6.63 -5.84 -8.27
CA LEU A 24 -6.61 -5.46 -6.85
C LEU A 24 -5.19 -5.16 -6.36
N GLU A 25 -4.20 -5.92 -6.80
CA GLU A 25 -2.80 -5.68 -6.45
C GLU A 25 -2.28 -4.39 -7.07
N SER A 26 -2.61 -4.15 -8.35
CA SER A 26 -2.27 -2.92 -9.05
C SER A 26 -2.90 -1.69 -8.39
N LEU A 27 -4.15 -1.81 -7.94
CA LEU A 27 -4.84 -0.77 -7.17
C LEU A 27 -4.14 -0.50 -5.83
N ALA A 28 -3.82 -1.55 -5.07
CA ALA A 28 -3.13 -1.42 -3.78
C ALA A 28 -1.76 -0.74 -3.91
N SER A 29 -0.96 -1.15 -4.89
CA SER A 29 0.33 -0.54 -5.25
C SER A 29 0.18 0.95 -5.58
N SER A 30 -0.82 1.29 -6.39
CA SER A 30 -1.09 2.66 -6.83
C SER A 30 -1.57 3.54 -5.68
N ALA A 31 -2.37 2.99 -4.75
CA ALA A 31 -2.83 3.69 -3.56
C ALA A 31 -1.66 4.07 -2.64
N VAL A 32 -0.75 3.14 -2.34
CA VAL A 32 0.44 3.42 -1.52
C VAL A 32 1.37 4.42 -2.20
N ARG A 33 1.59 4.28 -3.51
CA ARG A 33 2.38 5.25 -4.28
C ARG A 33 1.80 6.65 -4.23
N THR A 34 0.48 6.76 -4.37
CA THR A 34 -0.23 8.04 -4.32
C THR A 34 -0.16 8.64 -2.93
N ALA A 35 -0.36 7.85 -1.88
CA ALA A 35 -0.25 8.29 -0.49
C ALA A 35 1.15 8.87 -0.20
N ASN A 36 2.22 8.19 -0.65
CA ASN A 36 3.58 8.68 -0.51
C ASN A 36 3.82 9.99 -1.29
N LYS A 37 3.32 10.08 -2.53
CA LYS A 37 3.52 11.26 -3.38
C LYS A 37 2.71 12.48 -2.92
N ALA A 38 1.48 12.25 -2.44
CA ALA A 38 0.59 13.27 -1.92
C ALA A 38 0.91 13.69 -0.48
N LYS A 39 1.86 13.00 0.19
CA LYS A 39 2.12 13.14 1.62
C LYS A 39 0.84 13.00 2.45
N ALA A 40 0.05 11.98 2.12
CA ALA A 40 -1.17 11.68 2.84
C ALA A 40 -0.87 11.40 4.33
N THR A 41 -1.88 11.54 5.18
CA THR A 41 -1.78 11.21 6.62
C THR A 41 -2.41 9.87 6.97
N LEU A 42 -3.27 9.34 6.10
CA LEU A 42 -4.04 8.11 6.32
C LEU A 42 -4.43 7.49 4.97
N ILE A 43 -4.48 6.16 4.90
CA ILE A 43 -5.15 5.42 3.82
C ILE A 43 -6.42 4.78 4.39
N VAL A 44 -7.57 5.11 3.81
CA VAL A 44 -8.85 4.48 4.17
C VAL A 44 -9.19 3.41 3.14
N VAL A 45 -9.50 2.20 3.62
CA VAL A 45 -9.85 1.06 2.77
C VAL A 45 -11.24 0.58 3.14
N LEU A 46 -12.19 0.71 2.20
CA LEU A 46 -13.53 0.16 2.33
C LEU A 46 -13.51 -1.29 1.85
N THR A 47 -13.76 -2.25 2.74
CA THR A 47 -13.70 -3.67 2.37
C THR A 47 -14.59 -4.53 3.25
N ARG A 48 -15.31 -5.48 2.63
CA ARG A 48 -16.16 -6.43 3.37
C ARG A 48 -15.40 -7.57 4.05
N GLY A 49 -14.15 -7.84 3.65
CA GLY A 49 -13.40 -9.02 4.10
C GLY A 49 -11.92 -8.76 4.43
N GLY A 50 -11.48 -7.50 4.45
CA GLY A 50 -10.10 -7.15 4.79
C GLY A 50 -9.04 -7.47 3.73
N THR A 51 -9.38 -8.22 2.68
CA THR A 51 -8.42 -8.65 1.64
C THR A 51 -7.71 -7.46 0.99
N THR A 52 -8.46 -6.41 0.64
CA THR A 52 -7.88 -5.20 0.03
C THR A 52 -6.95 -4.47 1.00
N ALA A 53 -7.33 -4.37 2.28
CA ALA A 53 -6.49 -3.74 3.30
C ALA A 53 -5.18 -4.51 3.51
N LYS A 54 -5.22 -5.84 3.40
CA LYS A 54 -4.04 -6.71 3.45
C LYS A 54 -3.10 -6.48 2.27
N LEU A 55 -3.64 -6.30 1.05
CA LEU A 55 -2.82 -5.99 -0.13
C LEU A 55 -2.19 -4.59 -0.03
N VAL A 56 -2.90 -3.60 0.50
CA VAL A 56 -2.31 -2.28 0.79
C VAL A 56 -1.18 -2.40 1.82
N ALA A 57 -1.39 -3.17 2.89
CA ALA A 57 -0.39 -3.39 3.94
C ALA A 57 0.87 -4.11 3.43
N LYS A 58 0.75 -4.98 2.40
CA LYS A 58 1.89 -5.64 1.73
C LYS A 58 2.94 -4.64 1.29
N TYR A 59 2.53 -3.46 0.82
CA TYR A 59 3.41 -2.43 0.28
C TYR A 59 4.02 -1.49 1.33
N ARG A 60 3.79 -1.75 2.63
CA ARG A 60 4.38 -1.01 3.76
C ARG A 60 4.25 0.53 3.61
N PRO A 61 3.03 1.08 3.58
CA PRO A 61 2.87 2.54 3.60
C PRO A 61 3.45 3.15 4.88
N ALA A 62 3.98 4.37 4.79
CA ALA A 62 4.47 5.15 5.94
C ALA A 62 3.33 5.67 6.83
N VAL A 63 2.10 5.57 6.34
CA VAL A 63 0.90 6.12 6.97
C VAL A 63 0.02 4.98 7.48
N PRO A 64 -0.78 5.22 8.53
CA PRO A 64 -1.72 4.23 9.02
C PRO A 64 -2.74 3.83 7.94
N ILE A 65 -3.25 2.59 8.06
CA ILE A 65 -4.33 2.06 7.23
C ILE A 65 -5.56 1.91 8.13
N LEU A 66 -6.65 2.58 7.78
CA LEU A 66 -7.96 2.41 8.41
C LEU A 66 -8.83 1.53 7.51
N SER A 67 -9.08 0.30 7.94
CA SER A 67 -10.04 -0.58 7.28
C SER A 67 -11.43 -0.31 7.84
N VAL A 68 -12.39 -0.01 6.96
CA VAL A 68 -13.81 0.15 7.30
C VAL A 68 -14.57 -1.01 6.69
N VAL A 69 -15.36 -1.69 7.52
CA VAL A 69 -16.15 -2.88 7.18
C VAL A 69 -17.63 -2.57 7.03
#